data_AF-A0AAD9DUK1-F1
#
_entry.id   AF-A0AAD9DUK1-F1
#
_cell.length_a   1.000
_cell.length_b   1.000
_cell.length_c   1.000
_cell.angle_alpha   90.00
_cell.angle_beta   90.00
_cell.angle_gamma   90.00
#
_symmetry.space_group_name_H-M   'P 1'
#
loop_
_entity.id
_entity.type
_entity.pdbx_description
1 polymer ?
#
loop_
_entity_poly.entity_id
_entity_poly.type
_entity_poly.pdbx_seq_one_letter_code
_entity_poly.pdbx_strand_id
1 'polypeptide(L)'
;NSTKVYYAALQIERDAYDKFNGLLINMQNMTIADSILKFMTITTDCDLDHGSCNCTVNNTWSDAVCQEHSCCNQQNCTFNPPNATAMCVPVNRVFINGSLTVNASYSLEYFDWENIQYQNHRTNYTQQLESCFSSLEWFDSLNVTGFRFKVKKNFSSQGSVIVNFVMNIMGPVDVTALENIVTGAEVTLKGTFNIVTTGLIKSYKNQSQEKIPYGSSVSITCQPPEALGKCNWTFQQNGKQKVDITNGTEATVVPGSINSTVFITSASEVWKGTFICDYNSKNSTSITHRGILLLNVALIPQITIIGDPPCPSCKGAVSPVHVTVLCIISNSTENYAITWNSTTSYKQEGTKIQNNQISYEATANIFCDKRSENIYVTCEFKNSLNQIQNATINIPIIYDNSPVCKQDGDWKEVIVNFTATMLCGIDTVGVQTRKCSQSNGETAWETAIVRCVNTDLQSLLHDAQNLQRGQGIVEMNANDIFTRLRQSTEKPTFSTFANINASVAVMGTMTNASSVQKSKWDSSIFPGFFIFLTGCLGEKRVRDALLNRFKQQKNAQYKSESSTRITSATKKK
;
A
#
# COMPACT_ATOMS: atom_id res chain seq x y z
N ASN A 1 5.19 -6.63 -45.24
CA ASN A 1 5.38 -5.19 -44.93
C ASN A 1 5.79 -5.06 -43.48
N SER A 2 6.93 -4.43 -43.22
CA SER A 2 7.48 -4.18 -41.89
C SER A 2 7.56 -2.66 -41.68
N THR A 3 7.24 -2.21 -40.49
CA THR A 3 7.35 -0.82 -40.04
C THR A 3 8.56 -0.73 -39.12
N LYS A 4 9.30 0.37 -39.22
CA LYS A 4 10.41 0.69 -38.33
C LYS A 4 10.38 2.17 -37.97
N VAL A 5 10.73 2.47 -36.73
CA VAL A 5 10.95 3.83 -36.25
C VAL A 5 12.46 4.08 -36.23
N TYR A 6 12.86 5.23 -36.76
CA TYR A 6 14.26 5.65 -36.81
C TYR A 6 14.40 7.00 -36.12
N TYR A 7 15.52 7.17 -35.42
CA TYR A 7 15.90 8.41 -34.77
C TYR A 7 17.17 8.93 -35.44
N ALA A 8 17.22 10.24 -35.68
CA ALA A 8 18.38 10.92 -36.24
C ALA A 8 18.60 12.24 -35.51
N ALA A 9 19.87 12.55 -35.23
CA ALA A 9 20.27 13.87 -34.76
C ALA A 9 20.70 14.72 -35.96
N LEU A 10 20.22 15.96 -36.02
CA LEU A 10 20.53 16.90 -37.08
C LEU A 10 21.04 18.19 -36.44
N GLN A 11 22.24 18.62 -36.83
CA GLN A 11 22.78 19.91 -36.45
C GLN A 11 22.45 20.91 -37.56
N ILE A 12 21.73 21.97 -37.20
CA ILE A 12 21.23 22.98 -38.14
C ILE A 12 21.79 24.33 -37.70
N GLU A 13 22.19 25.15 -38.66
CA GLU A 13 22.58 26.53 -38.40
C GLU A 13 21.38 27.31 -37.84
N ARG A 14 21.60 28.10 -36.78
CA ARG A 14 20.53 28.78 -36.03
C ARG A 14 19.60 29.58 -36.93
N ASP A 15 20.13 30.27 -37.94
CA ASP A 15 19.36 31.11 -38.86
C ASP A 15 18.48 30.32 -39.86
N ALA A 16 18.73 29.02 -40.01
CA ALA A 16 17.96 28.14 -40.89
C ALA A 16 16.94 27.26 -40.14
N TYR A 17 16.96 27.26 -38.81
CA TYR A 17 16.20 26.33 -37.97
C TYR A 17 14.69 26.37 -38.24
N ASP A 18 14.07 27.55 -38.22
CA ASP A 18 12.62 27.69 -38.40
C ASP A 18 12.15 27.22 -39.78
N LYS A 19 12.93 27.53 -40.82
CA LYS A 19 12.65 27.09 -42.20
C LYS A 19 12.78 25.58 -42.33
N PHE A 20 13.80 25.00 -41.70
CA PHE A 20 14.04 23.56 -41.72
C PHE A 20 12.92 22.81 -40.98
N ASN A 21 12.53 23.27 -39.79
CA ASN A 21 11.43 22.69 -39.03
C ASN A 21 10.10 22.71 -39.83
N GLY A 22 9.80 23.85 -40.48
CA GLY A 22 8.64 23.95 -41.37
C GLY A 22 8.68 22.96 -42.55
N LEU A 23 9.87 22.65 -43.07
CA LEU A 23 10.04 21.65 -44.14
C LEU A 23 9.83 20.22 -43.61
N LEU A 24 10.41 19.88 -42.46
CA LEU A 24 10.29 18.55 -41.85
C LEU A 24 8.83 18.17 -41.56
N ILE A 25 8.05 19.09 -40.99
CA ILE A 25 6.64 18.86 -40.63
C ILE A 25 5.80 18.48 -41.86
N ASN A 26 6.17 18.98 -43.04
CA ASN A 26 5.48 18.73 -44.30
C ASN A 26 5.95 17.45 -45.03
N MET A 27 7.01 16.79 -44.56
CA MET A 27 7.49 15.54 -45.17
C MET A 27 6.69 14.33 -44.65
N GLN A 28 5.62 13.98 -45.36
CA GLN A 28 4.76 12.83 -45.06
C GLN A 28 4.47 12.02 -46.32
N ASN A 29 4.26 10.72 -46.15
CA ASN A 29 3.94 9.75 -47.21
C ASN A 29 4.91 9.79 -48.41
N MET A 30 6.20 9.96 -48.13
CA MET A 30 7.24 10.01 -49.17
C MET A 30 7.81 8.62 -49.43
N THR A 31 7.91 8.23 -50.69
CA THR A 31 8.57 6.98 -51.08
C THR A 31 10.09 7.17 -51.05
N ILE A 32 10.79 6.36 -50.25
CA ILE A 32 12.24 6.33 -50.13
C ILE A 32 12.70 4.90 -50.45
N ALA A 33 13.28 4.69 -51.63
CA ALA A 33 13.59 3.36 -52.17
C ALA A 33 12.35 2.45 -52.09
N ASP A 34 12.47 1.31 -51.41
CA ASP A 34 11.38 0.32 -51.23
C ASP A 34 10.52 0.59 -49.98
N SER A 35 10.63 1.77 -49.37
CA SER A 35 9.94 2.15 -48.13
C SER A 35 9.08 3.40 -48.30
N ILE A 36 8.09 3.57 -47.43
CA ILE A 36 7.26 4.78 -47.37
C ILE A 36 7.50 5.44 -46.00
N LEU A 37 8.08 6.64 -46.02
CA LEU A 37 8.13 7.52 -44.87
C LEU A 37 6.72 8.04 -44.60
N LYS A 38 6.05 7.49 -43.58
CA LYS A 38 4.71 7.95 -43.18
C LYS A 38 4.76 9.27 -42.43
N PHE A 39 5.62 9.36 -41.41
CA PHE A 39 5.67 10.47 -40.48
C PHE A 39 7.11 10.89 -40.18
N MET A 40 7.32 12.19 -40.00
CA MET A 40 8.55 12.76 -39.49
C MET A 40 8.20 13.84 -38.46
N THR A 41 8.83 13.80 -37.29
CA THR A 41 8.58 14.75 -36.21
C THR A 41 9.85 15.05 -35.45
N ILE A 42 9.99 16.29 -34.98
CA ILE A 42 11.03 16.68 -34.03
C ILE A 42 10.55 16.31 -32.63
N THR A 43 11.33 15.51 -31.90
CA THR A 43 11.02 15.14 -30.51
C THR A 43 11.82 15.94 -29.50
N THR A 44 13.01 16.42 -29.89
CA THR A 44 13.98 17.11 -29.02
C THR A 44 14.56 18.30 -29.74
N ASP A 45 14.63 19.42 -29.04
CA ASP A 45 15.25 20.66 -29.50
C ASP A 45 16.43 21.00 -28.59
N CYS A 46 17.59 21.31 -29.14
CA CYS A 46 18.84 21.50 -28.37
C CYS A 46 19.59 22.73 -28.82
N ASP A 47 19.90 23.61 -27.87
CA ASP A 47 20.87 24.69 -28.02
C ASP A 47 22.24 24.22 -27.53
N LEU A 48 23.10 23.82 -28.47
CA LEU A 48 24.42 23.28 -28.19
C LEU A 48 25.39 24.33 -27.61
N ASP A 49 25.16 25.62 -27.84
CA ASP A 49 26.02 26.69 -27.30
C ASP A 49 25.91 26.76 -25.76
N HIS A 50 24.71 26.49 -25.24
CA HIS A 50 24.40 26.55 -23.81
C HIS A 50 24.20 25.16 -23.18
N GLY A 51 24.25 24.10 -23.99
CA GLY A 51 23.98 22.72 -23.59
C GLY A 51 22.54 22.47 -23.15
N SER A 52 21.59 23.35 -23.49
CA SER A 52 20.20 23.28 -23.03
C SER A 52 19.34 22.61 -24.09
N CYS A 53 18.59 21.57 -23.70
CA CYS A 53 17.67 20.89 -24.59
C CYS A 53 16.27 20.76 -23.98
N ASN A 54 15.26 20.71 -24.84
CA ASN A 54 13.85 20.64 -24.49
C ASN A 54 13.14 19.55 -25.26
N CYS A 55 12.24 18.81 -24.60
CA CYS A 55 11.30 17.95 -25.31
C CYS A 55 10.20 18.78 -25.96
N THR A 56 9.86 18.44 -27.20
CA THR A 56 8.69 19.04 -27.89
C THR A 56 7.39 18.52 -27.27
N VAL A 57 6.26 19.17 -27.58
CA VAL A 57 4.94 18.83 -27.04
C VAL A 57 4.61 17.35 -27.30
N ASN A 58 4.05 16.67 -26.31
CA ASN A 58 3.73 15.23 -26.30
C ASN A 58 4.95 14.28 -26.32
N ASN A 59 6.15 14.77 -25.99
CA ASN A 59 7.34 13.95 -25.81
C ASN A 59 7.91 14.10 -24.39
N THR A 60 8.61 13.06 -23.92
CA THR A 60 9.32 13.00 -22.63
C THR A 60 10.72 12.46 -22.84
N TRP A 61 11.66 12.80 -21.97
CA TRP A 61 13.02 12.25 -22.02
C TRP A 61 13.02 10.72 -22.08
N SER A 62 13.88 10.16 -22.92
CA SER A 62 14.12 8.71 -22.96
C SER A 62 14.66 8.21 -21.61
N ASP A 63 14.43 6.94 -21.31
CA ASP A 63 14.85 6.33 -20.04
C ASP A 63 16.37 6.46 -19.82
N ALA A 64 17.18 6.37 -20.88
CA ALA A 64 18.62 6.59 -20.84
C ALA A 64 18.98 8.00 -20.35
N VAL A 65 18.44 9.04 -21.00
CA VAL A 65 18.68 10.44 -20.60
C VAL A 65 18.16 10.71 -19.18
N CYS A 66 16.99 10.18 -18.86
CA CYS A 66 16.38 10.27 -17.54
C CYS A 66 17.29 9.67 -16.45
N GLN A 67 17.83 8.48 -16.65
CA GLN A 67 18.68 7.79 -15.67
C GLN A 67 20.06 8.44 -15.52
N GLU A 68 20.69 8.85 -16.62
CA GLU A 68 22.03 9.41 -16.60
C GLU A 68 22.08 10.87 -16.10
N HIS A 69 21.00 11.63 -16.31
CA HIS A 69 21.00 13.08 -16.08
C HIS A 69 19.85 13.59 -15.19
N SER A 70 19.01 12.71 -14.62
CA SER A 70 17.91 13.07 -13.71
C SER A 70 16.85 14.02 -14.29
N CYS A 71 16.71 14.05 -15.62
CA CYS A 71 15.80 14.98 -16.32
C CYS A 71 14.36 14.44 -16.54
N CYS A 72 14.02 13.29 -15.96
CA CYS A 72 12.80 12.52 -16.25
C CYS A 72 11.48 13.32 -16.24
N ASN A 73 11.34 14.27 -15.31
CA ASN A 73 10.12 15.05 -15.09
C ASN A 73 10.28 16.52 -15.49
N GLN A 74 11.35 16.86 -16.20
CA GLN A 74 11.65 18.22 -16.61
C GLN A 74 11.40 18.37 -18.11
N GLN A 75 10.76 19.46 -18.51
CA GLN A 75 10.58 19.77 -19.92
C GLN A 75 11.91 20.17 -20.57
N ASN A 76 12.81 20.77 -19.77
CA ASN A 76 14.14 21.20 -20.13
C ASN A 76 15.21 20.40 -19.39
N CYS A 77 16.35 20.17 -20.02
CA CYS A 77 17.51 19.51 -19.42
C CYS A 77 18.78 20.24 -19.88
N THR A 78 19.72 20.45 -18.96
CA THR A 78 20.99 21.09 -19.29
C THR A 78 22.12 20.09 -19.15
N PHE A 79 22.89 19.92 -20.23
CA PHE A 79 23.99 18.98 -20.33
C PHE A 79 25.33 19.71 -20.33
N ASN A 80 26.25 19.25 -19.48
CA ASN A 80 27.62 19.74 -19.46
C ASN A 80 28.60 18.54 -19.41
N PRO A 81 29.28 18.20 -20.52
CA PRO A 81 29.26 18.87 -21.83
C PRO A 81 27.91 18.71 -22.58
N PRO A 82 27.62 19.55 -23.61
CA PRO A 82 26.42 19.43 -24.43
C PRO A 82 26.24 18.01 -24.99
N ASN A 83 25.03 17.46 -24.88
CA ASN A 83 24.72 16.11 -25.33
C ASN A 83 23.88 16.14 -26.61
N ALA A 84 24.54 15.99 -27.76
CA ALA A 84 23.88 15.98 -29.07
C ALA A 84 23.03 14.71 -29.33
N THR A 85 23.14 13.68 -28.49
CA THR A 85 22.33 12.45 -28.58
C THR A 85 21.21 12.42 -27.54
N ALA A 86 21.00 13.51 -26.80
CA ALA A 86 19.86 13.66 -25.91
C ALA A 86 18.56 13.51 -26.72
N MET A 87 17.72 12.57 -26.30
CA MET A 87 16.55 12.16 -27.06
C MET A 87 15.30 12.07 -26.17
N CYS A 88 14.23 12.71 -26.63
CA CYS A 88 12.88 12.54 -26.15
C CYS A 88 12.10 11.54 -27.02
N VAL A 89 11.18 10.84 -26.38
CA VAL A 89 10.29 9.83 -26.97
C VAL A 89 8.82 10.19 -26.73
N PRO A 90 7.88 9.68 -27.55
CA PRO A 90 6.47 9.99 -27.39
C PRO A 90 5.90 9.56 -26.01
N VAL A 91 5.02 10.41 -25.47
CA VAL A 91 4.30 10.16 -24.20
C VAL A 91 3.33 8.98 -24.34
N ASN A 92 2.75 8.79 -25.52
CA ASN A 92 1.77 7.75 -25.81
C ASN A 92 2.38 6.42 -26.27
N ARG A 93 3.68 6.19 -26.02
CA ARG A 93 4.34 4.92 -26.31
C ARG A 93 3.67 3.77 -25.55
N VAL A 94 3.61 2.62 -26.19
CA VAL A 94 3.04 1.39 -25.60
C VAL A 94 4.14 0.37 -25.42
N PHE A 95 4.29 -0.08 -24.18
CA PHE A 95 5.16 -1.20 -23.82
C PHE A 95 4.32 -2.48 -23.78
N ILE A 96 4.81 -3.53 -24.41
CA ILE A 96 4.13 -4.82 -24.51
C ILE A 96 5.00 -5.88 -23.84
N ASN A 97 4.47 -6.50 -22.79
CA ASN A 97 5.08 -7.66 -22.16
C ASN A 97 4.28 -8.91 -22.58
N GLY A 98 4.94 -9.82 -23.28
CA GLY A 98 4.30 -10.97 -23.89
C GLY A 98 4.93 -12.29 -23.50
N SER A 99 4.15 -13.35 -23.61
CA SER A 99 4.65 -14.72 -23.60
C SER A 99 3.96 -15.55 -24.67
N LEU A 100 4.74 -16.37 -25.37
CA LEU A 100 4.27 -17.32 -26.38
C LEU A 100 4.47 -18.73 -25.83
N THR A 101 3.39 -19.50 -25.73
CA THR A 101 3.45 -20.92 -25.37
C THR A 101 3.36 -21.78 -26.62
N VAL A 102 4.40 -22.54 -26.90
CA VAL A 102 4.49 -23.49 -28.03
C VAL A 102 4.74 -24.91 -27.52
N ASN A 103 4.25 -25.89 -28.28
CA ASN A 103 4.53 -27.29 -28.00
C ASN A 103 5.95 -27.62 -28.50
N ALA A 104 6.83 -28.00 -27.58
CA ALA A 104 8.21 -28.34 -27.89
C ALA A 104 8.75 -29.36 -26.88
N SER A 105 9.67 -30.20 -27.33
CA SER A 105 10.35 -31.17 -26.47
C SER A 105 11.24 -30.45 -25.45
N TYR A 106 11.34 -31.03 -24.25
CA TYR A 106 12.24 -30.52 -23.21
C TYR A 106 13.70 -30.58 -23.68
N SER A 107 14.42 -29.45 -23.55
CA SER A 107 15.87 -29.38 -23.75
C SER A 107 16.51 -28.52 -22.65
N LEU A 108 17.67 -28.94 -22.14
CA LEU A 108 18.45 -28.19 -21.15
C LEU A 108 19.03 -26.88 -21.73
N GLU A 109 19.08 -26.76 -23.05
CA GLU A 109 19.65 -25.63 -23.80
C GLU A 109 18.87 -24.32 -23.62
N TYR A 110 17.70 -24.36 -23.01
CA TYR A 110 16.83 -23.21 -22.77
C TYR A 110 17.03 -22.56 -21.38
N PHE A 111 17.96 -23.06 -20.56
CA PHE A 111 18.18 -22.58 -19.19
C PHE A 111 19.54 -21.93 -18.96
N ASP A 112 20.48 -22.08 -19.89
CA ASP A 112 21.82 -21.53 -19.78
C ASP A 112 21.99 -20.34 -20.73
N TRP A 113 22.00 -19.13 -20.16
CA TRP A 113 22.06 -17.89 -20.94
C TRP A 113 23.40 -17.69 -21.67
N GLU A 114 24.48 -18.31 -21.22
CA GLU A 114 25.80 -18.25 -21.87
C GLU A 114 25.91 -19.27 -23.01
N ASN A 115 24.98 -20.22 -23.08
CA ASN A 115 24.99 -21.27 -24.08
C ASN A 115 24.68 -20.74 -25.48
N ILE A 116 25.47 -21.17 -26.47
CA ILE A 116 25.28 -20.77 -27.86
C ILE A 116 23.91 -21.20 -28.42
N GLN A 117 23.40 -22.37 -28.00
CA GLN A 117 22.08 -22.85 -28.41
C GLN A 117 20.96 -22.00 -27.81
N TYR A 118 21.12 -21.55 -26.56
CA TYR A 118 20.18 -20.60 -25.97
C TYR A 118 20.10 -19.31 -26.79
N GLN A 119 21.26 -18.74 -27.16
CA GLN A 119 21.31 -17.53 -27.97
C GLN A 119 20.77 -17.75 -29.39
N ASN A 120 21.01 -18.92 -29.99
CA ASN A 120 20.42 -19.29 -31.28
C ASN A 120 18.89 -19.39 -31.18
N HIS A 121 18.35 -20.05 -30.15
CA HIS A 121 16.92 -20.11 -29.89
C HIS A 121 16.32 -18.72 -29.69
N ARG A 122 16.98 -17.88 -28.88
CA ARG A 122 16.57 -16.50 -28.63
C ARG A 122 16.49 -15.72 -29.95
N THR A 123 17.52 -15.81 -30.78
CA THR A 123 17.58 -15.13 -32.09
C THR A 123 16.47 -15.63 -33.03
N ASN A 124 16.30 -16.94 -33.14
CA ASN A 124 15.28 -17.55 -33.99
C ASN A 124 13.85 -17.14 -33.57
N TYR A 125 13.52 -17.23 -32.28
CA TYR A 125 12.21 -16.78 -31.79
C TYR A 125 12.02 -15.28 -31.93
N THR A 126 13.07 -14.48 -31.77
CA THR A 126 13.00 -13.03 -31.99
C THR A 126 12.65 -12.74 -33.45
N GLN A 127 13.35 -13.35 -34.41
CA GLN A 127 13.06 -13.19 -35.85
C GLN A 127 11.64 -13.66 -36.22
N GLN A 128 11.19 -14.78 -35.67
CA GLN A 128 9.83 -15.28 -35.90
C GLN A 128 8.77 -14.31 -35.36
N LEU A 129 8.95 -13.81 -34.15
CA LEU A 129 8.04 -12.84 -33.55
C LEU A 129 8.07 -11.50 -34.32
N GLU A 130 9.25 -11.00 -34.70
CA GLU A 130 9.39 -9.79 -35.53
C GLU A 130 8.71 -9.93 -36.89
N SER A 131 8.77 -11.12 -37.51
CA SER A 131 8.09 -11.38 -38.79
C SER A 131 6.56 -11.23 -38.69
N CYS A 132 6.00 -11.43 -37.50
CA CYS A 132 4.58 -11.23 -37.22
C CYS A 132 4.28 -9.78 -36.81
N PHE A 133 4.98 -9.29 -35.78
CA PHE A 133 4.63 -8.04 -35.09
C PHE A 133 5.16 -6.78 -35.76
N SER A 134 6.21 -6.86 -36.59
CA SER A 134 6.79 -5.67 -37.21
C SER A 134 5.85 -4.97 -38.20
N SER A 135 4.71 -5.59 -38.56
CA SER A 135 3.66 -4.94 -39.35
C SER A 135 2.84 -3.91 -38.56
N LEU A 136 2.92 -3.91 -37.21
CA LEU A 136 2.30 -2.88 -36.38
C LEU A 136 2.84 -1.50 -36.74
N GLU A 137 1.95 -0.51 -36.80
CA GLU A 137 2.38 0.87 -36.92
C GLU A 137 3.16 1.28 -35.67
N TRP A 138 4.18 2.11 -35.83
CA TRP A 138 5.08 2.54 -34.75
C TRP A 138 5.90 1.43 -34.09
N PHE A 139 5.99 0.24 -34.70
CA PHE A 139 6.88 -0.82 -34.22
C PHE A 139 8.33 -0.32 -34.17
N ASP A 140 8.95 -0.47 -32.99
CA ASP A 140 10.32 -0.05 -32.74
C ASP A 140 11.23 -1.26 -32.54
N SER A 141 10.94 -2.06 -31.51
CA SER A 141 11.80 -3.19 -31.12
C SER A 141 11.02 -4.33 -30.49
N LEU A 142 11.53 -5.56 -30.67
CA LEU A 142 11.06 -6.76 -29.98
C LEU A 142 12.27 -7.57 -29.53
N ASN A 143 12.26 -8.01 -28.28
CA ASN A 143 13.34 -8.83 -27.72
C ASN A 143 12.78 -9.98 -26.88
N VAL A 144 13.24 -11.20 -27.17
CA VAL A 144 13.02 -12.34 -26.29
C VAL A 144 13.87 -12.16 -25.01
N THR A 145 13.21 -12.21 -23.85
CA THR A 145 13.82 -11.99 -22.53
C THR A 145 14.15 -13.29 -21.81
N GLY A 146 13.53 -14.41 -22.19
CA GLY A 146 13.93 -15.72 -21.73
C GLY A 146 12.89 -16.82 -21.97
N PHE A 147 13.20 -18.02 -21.48
CA PHE A 147 12.38 -19.20 -21.68
C PHE A 147 11.95 -19.82 -20.35
N ARG A 148 10.77 -20.46 -20.34
CA ARG A 148 10.28 -21.28 -19.22
C ARG A 148 9.68 -22.57 -19.76
N PHE A 149 9.69 -23.63 -18.97
CA PHE A 149 9.00 -24.87 -19.33
C PHE A 149 7.79 -25.11 -18.46
N LYS A 150 6.76 -25.65 -19.11
CA LYS A 150 5.60 -26.22 -18.44
C LYS A 150 5.62 -27.73 -18.67
N VAL A 151 5.95 -28.47 -17.62
CA VAL A 151 5.86 -29.95 -17.63
C VAL A 151 4.40 -30.33 -17.43
N LYS A 152 3.84 -31.13 -18.34
CA LYS A 152 2.51 -31.72 -18.14
C LYS A 152 2.61 -32.78 -17.05
N LYS A 153 1.61 -32.85 -16.16
CA LYS A 153 1.59 -33.77 -15.00
C LYS A 153 1.79 -35.26 -15.35
N ASN A 154 1.67 -35.65 -16.62
CA ASN A 154 1.95 -36.99 -17.11
C ASN A 154 3.27 -37.00 -17.90
N PHE A 155 4.25 -37.75 -17.40
CA PHE A 155 5.60 -37.92 -17.94
C PHE A 155 5.69 -38.40 -19.41
N SER A 156 4.57 -38.79 -20.02
CA SER A 156 4.49 -39.33 -21.39
C SER A 156 4.04 -38.31 -22.45
N SER A 157 3.80 -37.04 -22.09
CA SER A 157 3.34 -36.01 -23.03
C SER A 157 4.41 -34.94 -23.27
N GLN A 158 4.56 -34.51 -24.53
CA GLN A 158 5.43 -33.39 -24.91
C GLN A 158 5.14 -32.18 -24.02
N GLY A 159 6.20 -31.60 -23.44
CA GLY A 159 6.13 -30.37 -22.65
C GLY A 159 5.78 -29.16 -23.51
N SER A 160 5.65 -28.01 -22.87
CA SER A 160 5.49 -26.73 -23.57
C SER A 160 6.62 -25.77 -23.18
N VAL A 161 7.16 -25.07 -24.17
CA VAL A 161 8.10 -23.96 -23.98
C VAL A 161 7.31 -22.67 -23.96
N ILE A 162 7.60 -21.81 -23.00
CA ILE A 162 7.05 -20.46 -22.86
C ILE A 162 8.18 -19.49 -23.17
N VAL A 163 8.06 -18.77 -24.28
CA VAL A 163 9.01 -17.74 -24.71
C VAL A 163 8.50 -16.40 -24.19
N ASN A 164 9.23 -15.77 -23.25
CA ASN A 164 8.91 -14.44 -22.77
C ASN A 164 9.58 -13.40 -23.68
N PHE A 165 8.87 -12.33 -24.01
CA PHE A 165 9.38 -11.25 -24.84
C PHE A 165 8.83 -9.90 -24.39
N VAL A 166 9.55 -8.85 -24.75
CA VAL A 166 9.11 -7.47 -24.60
C VAL A 166 9.14 -6.79 -25.96
N MET A 167 8.20 -5.88 -26.18
CA MET A 167 8.08 -5.12 -27.41
C MET A 167 7.76 -3.68 -27.11
N ASN A 168 8.39 -2.77 -27.84
CA ASN A 168 8.19 -1.34 -27.75
C ASN A 168 7.48 -0.81 -28.99
N ILE A 169 6.43 -0.02 -28.78
CA ILE A 169 5.72 0.69 -29.83
C ILE A 169 5.80 2.19 -29.54
N MET A 170 6.41 2.96 -30.43
CA MET A 170 6.73 4.39 -30.24
C MET A 170 5.60 5.30 -30.71
N GLY A 171 4.37 4.96 -30.36
CA GLY A 171 3.19 5.71 -30.78
C GLY A 171 1.89 5.06 -30.31
N PRO A 172 0.74 5.62 -30.75
CA PRO A 172 -0.56 5.07 -30.41
C PRO A 172 -0.73 3.69 -31.05
N VAL A 173 -1.27 2.74 -30.29
CA VAL A 173 -1.59 1.40 -30.78
C VAL A 173 -3.07 1.33 -31.12
N ASP A 174 -3.36 0.93 -32.35
CA ASP A 174 -4.69 0.46 -32.75
C ASP A 174 -4.94 -0.93 -32.13
N VAL A 175 -5.95 -1.01 -31.27
CA VAL A 175 -6.30 -2.22 -30.52
C VAL A 175 -6.74 -3.33 -31.47
N THR A 176 -7.53 -3.03 -32.50
CA THR A 176 -8.02 -4.01 -33.47
C THR A 176 -6.87 -4.54 -34.33
N ALA A 177 -5.94 -3.67 -34.74
CA ALA A 177 -4.74 -4.09 -35.46
C ALA A 177 -3.87 -5.04 -34.62
N LEU A 178 -3.69 -4.74 -33.34
CA LEU A 178 -2.96 -5.62 -32.42
C LEU A 178 -3.65 -6.98 -32.26
N GLU A 179 -4.96 -6.99 -32.05
CA GLU A 179 -5.76 -8.24 -31.95
C GLU A 179 -5.62 -9.13 -33.19
N ASN A 180 -5.70 -8.53 -34.38
CA ASN A 180 -5.56 -9.24 -35.65
C ASN A 180 -4.15 -9.82 -35.83
N ILE A 181 -3.11 -9.06 -35.47
CA ILE A 181 -1.71 -9.51 -35.56
C ILE A 181 -1.44 -10.65 -34.58
N VAL A 182 -1.93 -10.55 -33.35
CA VAL A 182 -1.78 -11.62 -32.36
C VAL A 182 -2.48 -12.89 -32.83
N THR A 183 -3.71 -12.78 -33.34
CA THR A 183 -4.46 -13.93 -33.87
C THR A 183 -3.75 -14.58 -35.06
N GLY A 184 -3.21 -13.76 -35.99
CA GLY A 184 -2.41 -14.26 -37.11
C GLY A 184 -1.10 -14.93 -36.65
N ALA A 185 -0.46 -14.39 -35.62
CA ALA A 185 0.75 -14.95 -35.03
C ALA A 185 0.48 -16.28 -34.32
N GLU A 186 -0.65 -16.45 -33.63
CA GLU A 186 -1.06 -17.72 -33.02
C GLU A 186 -1.15 -18.84 -34.05
N VAL A 187 -1.74 -18.55 -35.21
CA VAL A 187 -1.84 -19.49 -36.35
C VAL A 187 -0.45 -19.78 -36.94
N THR A 188 0.33 -18.74 -37.21
CA THR A 188 1.64 -18.86 -37.88
C THR A 188 2.65 -19.63 -37.03
N LEU A 189 2.69 -19.35 -35.73
CA LEU A 189 3.66 -19.91 -34.78
C LEU A 189 3.14 -21.16 -34.05
N LYS A 190 1.88 -21.57 -34.33
CA LYS A 190 1.22 -22.74 -33.70
C LYS A 190 1.33 -22.70 -32.17
N GLY A 191 1.04 -21.54 -31.60
CA GLY A 191 1.18 -21.27 -30.18
C GLY A 191 0.05 -20.40 -29.64
N THR A 192 0.06 -20.19 -28.34
CA THR A 192 -0.90 -19.31 -27.65
C THR A 192 -0.17 -18.16 -26.99
N PHE A 193 -0.71 -16.95 -27.13
CA PHE A 193 -0.11 -15.77 -26.53
C PHE A 193 -0.76 -15.41 -25.19
N ASN A 194 0.02 -14.75 -24.34
CA ASN A 194 -0.49 -13.94 -23.24
C ASN A 194 0.28 -12.62 -23.26
N ILE A 195 -0.44 -11.54 -23.55
CA ILE A 195 0.08 -10.20 -23.83
C ILE A 195 -0.52 -9.21 -22.86
N VAL A 196 0.33 -8.40 -22.26
CA VAL A 196 -0.04 -7.28 -21.41
C VAL A 196 0.53 -5.99 -22.00
N THR A 197 -0.35 -5.06 -22.36
CA THR A 197 0.07 -3.73 -22.85
C THR A 197 0.02 -2.71 -21.72
N THR A 198 1.02 -1.85 -21.60
CA THR A 198 1.06 -0.69 -20.69
C THR A 198 1.34 0.59 -21.47
N GLY A 199 0.71 1.71 -21.08
CA GLY A 199 0.81 2.99 -21.78
C GLY A 199 -0.40 3.31 -22.68
N LEU A 200 -1.16 2.29 -23.08
CA LEU A 200 -2.41 2.45 -23.85
C LEU A 200 -3.55 3.03 -23.00
N ILE A 201 -3.69 2.57 -21.75
CA ILE A 201 -4.73 3.02 -20.82
C ILE A 201 -4.24 4.26 -20.06
N LYS A 202 -4.93 5.39 -20.23
CA LYS A 202 -4.64 6.60 -19.45
C LYS A 202 -5.18 6.43 -18.03
N SER A 203 -4.30 6.50 -17.05
CA SER A 203 -4.66 6.38 -15.62
C SER A 203 -4.39 7.70 -14.93
N TYR A 204 -5.38 8.26 -14.26
CA TYR A 204 -5.26 9.55 -13.58
C TYR A 204 -6.13 9.60 -12.33
N LYS A 205 -5.82 10.57 -11.45
CA LYS A 205 -6.63 10.89 -10.27
C LYS A 205 -7.17 12.32 -10.40
N ASN A 206 -8.27 12.61 -9.71
CA ASN A 206 -8.90 13.94 -9.71
C ASN A 206 -8.09 15.03 -8.98
N GLN A 207 -7.05 14.66 -8.23
CA GLN A 207 -6.17 15.59 -7.52
C GLN A 207 -4.86 15.79 -8.30
N SER A 208 -4.47 17.04 -8.55
CA SER A 208 -3.23 17.37 -9.27
C SER A 208 -1.95 17.18 -8.44
N GLN A 209 -2.08 17.13 -7.12
CA GLN A 209 -0.94 17.00 -6.21
C GLN A 209 -0.32 15.59 -6.32
N GLU A 210 1.01 15.51 -6.38
CA GLU A 210 1.72 14.21 -6.40
C GLU A 210 1.35 13.37 -5.16
N LYS A 211 1.35 14.02 -4.00
CA LYS A 211 1.00 13.46 -2.70
C LYS A 211 -0.30 14.09 -2.19
N ILE A 212 -1.21 13.28 -1.66
CA ILE A 212 -2.55 13.73 -1.26
C ILE A 212 -2.70 13.77 0.27
N PRO A 213 -3.56 14.64 0.83
CA PRO A 213 -3.79 14.71 2.27
C PRO A 213 -4.43 13.42 2.84
N TYR A 214 -4.01 13.01 4.04
CA TYR A 214 -4.69 11.97 4.82
C TYR A 214 -6.16 12.33 5.04
N GLY A 215 -7.04 11.35 4.93
CA GLY A 215 -8.48 11.50 5.13
C GLY A 215 -9.23 12.15 3.96
N SER A 216 -8.53 12.60 2.91
CA SER A 216 -9.18 13.18 1.73
C SER A 216 -9.81 12.09 0.84
N SER A 217 -10.90 12.42 0.15
CA SER A 217 -11.49 11.56 -0.86
C SER A 217 -10.73 11.67 -2.18
N VAL A 218 -10.52 10.56 -2.88
CA VAL A 218 -9.85 10.54 -4.19
C VAL A 218 -10.57 9.61 -5.15
N SER A 219 -10.66 10.00 -6.42
CA SER A 219 -11.17 9.15 -7.49
C SER A 219 -10.05 8.83 -8.47
N ILE A 220 -9.86 7.55 -8.76
CA ILE A 220 -8.82 7.03 -9.65
C ILE A 220 -9.52 6.46 -10.87
N THR A 221 -9.24 7.02 -12.04
CA THR A 221 -9.92 6.68 -13.29
C THR A 221 -8.95 6.07 -14.28
N CYS A 222 -9.38 4.98 -14.90
CA CYS A 222 -8.72 4.40 -16.06
C CYS A 222 -9.57 4.62 -17.30
N GLN A 223 -8.96 5.25 -18.30
CA GLN A 223 -9.60 5.64 -19.54
C GLN A 223 -8.87 5.00 -20.72
N PRO A 224 -9.46 3.96 -21.34
CA PRO A 224 -8.99 3.44 -22.62
C PRO A 224 -9.25 4.44 -23.76
N PRO A 225 -8.52 4.33 -24.88
CA PRO A 225 -8.74 5.16 -26.07
C PRO A 225 -10.09 4.88 -26.75
N GLU A 226 -10.65 3.69 -26.54
CA GLU A 226 -11.92 3.24 -27.08
C GLU A 226 -12.63 2.30 -26.08
N ALA A 227 -13.89 1.92 -26.37
CA ALA A 227 -14.63 1.03 -25.48
C ALA A 227 -14.07 -0.39 -25.50
N LEU A 228 -13.41 -0.82 -24.42
CA LEU A 228 -12.86 -2.17 -24.24
C LEU A 228 -13.81 -3.09 -23.45
N GLY A 229 -13.34 -4.30 -23.11
CA GLY A 229 -14.08 -5.26 -22.30
C GLY A 229 -14.19 -4.86 -20.82
N LYS A 230 -14.49 -5.83 -19.96
CA LYS A 230 -14.61 -5.58 -18.51
C LYS A 230 -13.27 -5.14 -17.91
N CYS A 231 -13.29 -4.06 -17.13
CA CYS A 231 -12.19 -3.61 -16.30
C CYS A 231 -12.15 -4.36 -14.97
N ASN A 232 -11.03 -4.98 -14.65
CA ASN A 232 -10.76 -5.56 -13.34
C ASN A 232 -9.75 -4.67 -12.60
N TRP A 233 -10.08 -4.27 -11.38
CA TRP A 233 -9.22 -3.44 -10.55
C TRP A 233 -8.47 -4.28 -9.53
N THR A 234 -7.16 -4.05 -9.44
CA THR A 234 -6.32 -4.62 -8.38
C THR A 234 -5.50 -3.51 -7.72
N PHE A 235 -5.17 -3.72 -6.45
CA PHE A 235 -4.35 -2.84 -5.64
C PHE A 235 -3.10 -3.58 -5.16
N GLN A 236 -1.98 -2.86 -5.10
CA GLN A 236 -0.72 -3.39 -4.60
C GLN A 236 -0.08 -2.40 -3.61
N GLN A 237 -0.04 -2.79 -2.33
CA GLN A 237 0.63 -2.00 -1.29
C GLN A 237 2.11 -2.37 -1.20
N ASN A 238 3.02 -1.42 -1.45
CA ASN A 238 4.48 -1.55 -1.21
C ASN A 238 5.10 -2.90 -1.68
N GLY A 239 4.78 -3.35 -2.90
CA GLY A 239 5.35 -4.59 -3.45
C GLY A 239 4.79 -5.91 -2.88
N LYS A 240 3.77 -5.85 -2.00
CA LYS A 240 3.02 -7.04 -1.55
C LYS A 240 2.25 -7.70 -2.71
N GLN A 241 1.59 -8.81 -2.44
CA GLN A 241 0.70 -9.44 -3.42
C GLN A 241 -0.44 -8.50 -3.84
N LYS A 242 -0.84 -8.61 -5.10
CA LYS A 242 -1.98 -7.85 -5.64
C LYS A 242 -3.27 -8.41 -5.07
N VAL A 243 -4.18 -7.53 -4.70
CA VAL A 243 -5.52 -7.87 -4.22
C VAL A 243 -6.55 -7.18 -5.10
N ASP A 244 -7.70 -7.82 -5.33
CA ASP A 244 -8.80 -7.18 -6.06
C ASP A 244 -9.34 -5.96 -5.31
N ILE A 245 -9.84 -4.97 -6.05
CA ILE A 245 -10.60 -3.86 -5.47
C ILE A 245 -12.08 -4.13 -5.72
N THR A 246 -12.87 -4.09 -4.66
CA THR A 246 -14.31 -4.30 -4.68
C THR A 246 -15.04 -3.15 -3.98
N ASN A 247 -16.38 -3.21 -3.96
CA ASN A 247 -17.17 -2.27 -3.18
C ASN A 247 -17.04 -2.61 -1.69
N GLY A 248 -16.76 -1.59 -0.89
CA GLY A 248 -16.55 -1.68 0.54
C GLY A 248 -16.98 -0.40 1.25
N THR A 249 -16.56 -0.28 2.51
CA THR A 249 -16.80 0.92 3.32
C THR A 249 -15.94 2.11 2.90
N GLU A 250 -14.78 1.85 2.28
CA GLU A 250 -13.84 2.88 1.85
C GLU A 250 -13.68 2.95 0.32
N ALA A 251 -13.81 1.83 -0.39
CA ALA A 251 -13.71 1.77 -1.85
C ALA A 251 -15.08 1.56 -2.52
N THR A 252 -15.28 2.19 -3.68
CA THR A 252 -16.40 1.90 -4.58
C THR A 252 -15.91 1.87 -6.02
N VAL A 253 -16.18 0.78 -6.72
CA VAL A 253 -15.84 0.59 -8.13
C VAL A 253 -17.06 0.93 -8.97
N VAL A 254 -16.92 1.93 -9.83
CA VAL A 254 -17.98 2.37 -10.75
C VAL A 254 -17.52 2.12 -12.18
N PRO A 255 -18.10 1.13 -12.88
CA PRO A 255 -17.87 0.96 -14.30
C PRO A 255 -18.62 2.04 -15.08
N GLY A 256 -17.94 2.71 -16.00
CA GLY A 256 -18.53 3.57 -17.01
C GLY A 256 -18.72 2.84 -18.34
N SER A 257 -19.23 3.55 -19.35
CA SER A 257 -19.40 3.01 -20.71
C SER A 257 -18.07 2.81 -21.44
N ILE A 258 -17.05 3.61 -21.09
CA ILE A 258 -15.70 3.57 -21.67
C ILE A 258 -14.65 3.48 -20.55
N ASN A 259 -14.77 4.33 -19.54
CA ASN A 259 -13.85 4.38 -18.41
C ASN A 259 -14.34 3.53 -17.24
N SER A 260 -13.46 3.36 -16.24
CA SER A 260 -13.78 2.74 -14.96
C SER A 260 -13.11 3.55 -13.87
N THR A 261 -13.80 3.75 -12.76
CA THR A 261 -13.31 4.61 -11.67
C THR A 261 -13.43 3.91 -10.33
N VAL A 262 -12.37 3.99 -9.53
CA VAL A 262 -12.37 3.62 -8.11
C VAL A 262 -12.44 4.89 -7.28
N PHE A 263 -13.47 5.00 -6.45
CA PHE A 263 -13.60 6.06 -5.45
C PHE A 263 -13.11 5.55 -4.11
N ILE A 264 -12.15 6.26 -3.52
CA ILE A 264 -11.69 6.05 -2.15
C ILE A 264 -12.23 7.21 -1.31
N THR A 265 -13.06 6.89 -0.32
CA THR A 265 -13.74 7.90 0.51
C THR A 265 -12.79 8.61 1.48
N SER A 266 -11.77 7.91 1.97
CA SER A 266 -10.79 8.44 2.93
C SER A 266 -9.41 7.84 2.69
N ALA A 267 -8.51 8.62 2.09
CA ALA A 267 -7.13 8.22 1.82
C ALA A 267 -6.35 7.97 3.12
N SER A 268 -5.70 6.81 3.21
CA SER A 268 -4.92 6.41 4.38
C SER A 268 -3.72 5.56 3.97
N GLU A 269 -2.92 5.09 4.94
CA GLU A 269 -1.82 4.16 4.68
C GLU A 269 -2.27 2.87 3.97
N VAL A 270 -3.51 2.45 4.22
CA VAL A 270 -4.11 1.24 3.63
C VAL A 270 -4.26 1.36 2.12
N TRP A 271 -4.52 2.57 1.62
CA TRP A 271 -4.68 2.85 0.18
C TRP A 271 -3.43 3.48 -0.47
N LYS A 272 -2.35 3.70 0.29
CA LYS A 272 -1.07 4.13 -0.26
C LYS A 272 -0.43 2.97 -1.04
N GLY A 273 -0.32 3.08 -2.35
CA GLY A 273 0.17 2.01 -3.20
C GLY A 273 -0.24 2.16 -4.66
N THR A 274 -0.08 1.08 -5.42
CA THR A 274 -0.30 1.07 -6.86
C THR A 274 -1.69 0.51 -7.19
N PHE A 275 -2.48 1.32 -7.88
CA PHE A 275 -3.76 0.92 -8.47
C PHE A 275 -3.53 0.46 -9.90
N ILE A 276 -4.10 -0.69 -10.24
CA ILE A 276 -3.91 -1.36 -11.52
C ILE A 276 -5.29 -1.69 -12.08
N CYS A 277 -5.56 -1.27 -13.30
CA CYS A 277 -6.79 -1.57 -14.02
C CYS A 277 -6.45 -2.41 -15.25
N ASP A 278 -6.99 -3.62 -15.32
CA ASP A 278 -6.79 -4.54 -16.43
C ASP A 278 -8.09 -4.65 -17.22
N TYR A 279 -8.08 -4.14 -18.45
CA TYR A 279 -9.15 -4.34 -19.43
C TYR A 279 -8.83 -5.55 -20.29
N ASN A 280 -9.72 -6.54 -20.28
CA ASN A 280 -9.63 -7.63 -21.24
C ASN A 280 -10.04 -7.15 -22.62
N SER A 281 -9.33 -7.59 -23.66
CA SER A 281 -9.77 -7.42 -25.04
C SER A 281 -11.16 -8.07 -25.22
N LYS A 282 -12.00 -7.45 -26.06
CA LYS A 282 -13.34 -7.98 -26.38
C LYS A 282 -13.26 -9.22 -27.24
N ASN A 283 -12.29 -9.26 -28.15
CA ASN A 283 -12.18 -10.29 -29.18
C ASN A 283 -11.07 -11.30 -28.90
N SER A 284 -10.23 -11.06 -27.88
CA SER A 284 -9.13 -11.95 -27.52
C SER A 284 -9.04 -12.13 -26.00
N THR A 285 -8.93 -13.39 -25.58
CA THR A 285 -8.56 -13.73 -24.19
C THR A 285 -7.05 -13.65 -23.96
N SER A 286 -6.25 -13.49 -25.02
CA SER A 286 -4.79 -13.47 -24.98
C SER A 286 -4.23 -12.08 -24.66
N ILE A 287 -5.05 -11.01 -24.73
CA ILE A 287 -4.59 -9.63 -24.59
C ILE A 287 -5.27 -8.93 -23.41
N THR A 288 -4.45 -8.33 -22.55
CA THR A 288 -4.86 -7.49 -21.43
C THR A 288 -4.26 -6.09 -21.57
N HIS A 289 -5.10 -5.06 -21.53
CA HIS A 289 -4.66 -3.66 -21.52
C HIS A 289 -4.62 -3.12 -20.10
N ARG A 290 -3.43 -2.75 -19.64
CA ARG A 290 -3.16 -2.36 -18.26
C ARG A 290 -2.92 -0.86 -18.12
N GLY A 291 -3.68 -0.23 -17.24
CA GLY A 291 -3.38 1.08 -16.67
C GLY A 291 -2.81 0.95 -15.25
N ILE A 292 -1.93 1.87 -14.88
CA ILE A 292 -1.22 1.88 -13.60
C ILE A 292 -1.21 3.31 -13.05
N LEU A 293 -1.57 3.47 -11.78
CA LEU A 293 -1.45 4.73 -11.05
C LEU A 293 -0.88 4.48 -9.65
N LEU A 294 0.19 5.20 -9.29
CA LEU A 294 0.69 5.23 -7.92
C LEU A 294 -0.05 6.30 -7.10
N LEU A 295 -0.70 5.89 -6.01
CA LEU A 295 -1.30 6.80 -5.04
C LEU A 295 -0.35 6.99 -3.85
N ASN A 296 0.15 8.22 -3.69
CA ASN A 296 0.95 8.61 -2.54
C ASN A 296 0.10 9.46 -1.57
N VAL A 297 0.17 9.14 -0.28
CA VAL A 297 -0.63 9.79 0.79
C VAL A 297 0.33 10.38 1.83
N ALA A 298 0.06 11.61 2.27
CA ALA A 298 0.73 12.24 3.40
C ALA A 298 0.19 11.64 4.69
N LEU A 299 0.95 10.74 5.31
CA LEU A 299 0.45 9.93 6.42
C LEU A 299 0.29 10.76 7.70
N ILE A 300 -0.55 10.27 8.61
CA ILE A 300 -0.72 10.78 9.97
C ILE A 300 -0.45 9.61 10.92
N PRO A 301 0.37 9.78 11.98
CA PRO A 301 0.72 8.67 12.86
C PRO A 301 -0.37 8.42 13.91
N GLN A 302 -0.51 7.17 14.35
CA GLN A 302 -1.18 6.86 15.61
C GLN A 302 -0.14 6.97 16.74
N ILE A 303 -0.35 7.91 17.66
CA ILE A 303 0.64 8.25 18.69
C ILE A 303 0.27 7.58 20.01
N THR A 304 1.20 6.81 20.57
CA THR A 304 1.15 6.37 21.97
C THR A 304 2.09 7.24 22.78
N ILE A 305 1.58 7.93 23.81
CA ILE A 305 2.38 8.81 24.69
C ILE A 305 2.48 8.22 26.09
N ILE A 306 3.70 8.14 26.63
CA ILE A 306 4.00 7.57 27.95
C ILE A 306 5.04 8.46 28.65
N GLY A 307 4.92 8.64 29.97
CA GLY A 307 5.92 9.29 30.81
C GLY A 307 6.64 8.27 31.69
N ASP A 308 7.96 8.39 31.81
CA ASP A 308 8.79 7.57 32.68
C ASP A 308 9.71 8.41 33.60
N PRO A 309 9.55 8.33 34.94
CA PRO A 309 8.48 7.66 35.66
C PRO A 309 7.10 8.29 35.37
N PRO A 310 5.99 7.52 35.48
CA PRO A 310 4.64 8.02 35.20
C PRO A 310 4.18 9.11 36.19
N CYS A 311 4.70 9.09 37.42
CA CYS A 311 4.52 10.12 38.43
C CYS A 311 5.88 10.40 39.09
N PRO A 312 6.64 11.41 38.66
CA PRO A 312 7.92 11.77 39.26
C PRO A 312 7.76 12.24 40.71
N SER A 313 8.74 11.91 41.56
CA SER A 313 8.68 12.17 43.00
C SER A 313 9.65 13.25 43.43
N CYS A 314 9.10 14.30 44.07
CA CYS A 314 9.83 15.36 44.75
C CYS A 314 10.13 15.03 46.23
N LYS A 315 9.76 13.84 46.71
CA LYS A 315 9.99 13.42 48.10
C LYS A 315 11.50 13.29 48.36
N GLY A 316 12.06 14.18 49.17
CA GLY A 316 13.48 14.17 49.51
C GLY A 316 14.45 14.25 48.33
N ALA A 317 13.97 14.66 47.14
CA ALA A 317 14.74 14.66 45.90
C ALA A 317 15.48 16.00 45.70
N VAL A 318 16.65 15.95 45.07
CA VAL A 318 17.36 17.16 44.64
C VAL A 318 16.70 17.69 43.37
N SER A 319 16.26 18.95 43.41
CA SER A 319 15.67 19.66 42.27
C SER A 319 16.74 19.98 41.21
N PRO A 320 16.49 19.81 39.90
CA PRO A 320 15.25 19.34 39.28
C PRO A 320 15.13 17.81 39.22
N VAL A 321 13.90 17.31 39.35
CA VAL A 321 13.54 15.91 39.05
C VAL A 321 13.24 15.77 37.57
N HIS A 322 13.69 14.68 36.94
CA HIS A 322 13.51 14.47 35.51
C HIS A 322 12.40 13.44 35.22
N VAL A 323 11.64 13.70 34.16
CA VAL A 323 10.72 12.73 33.56
C VAL A 323 10.96 12.68 32.06
N THR A 324 11.11 11.47 31.53
CA THR A 324 11.27 11.24 30.10
C THR A 324 9.91 10.94 29.49
N VAL A 325 9.48 11.75 28.52
CA VAL A 325 8.26 11.53 27.77
C VAL A 325 8.60 10.89 26.44
N LEU A 326 7.90 9.78 26.16
CA LEU A 326 8.06 8.95 24.97
C LEU A 326 6.82 9.12 24.09
N CYS A 327 7.01 9.57 22.85
CA CYS A 327 5.99 9.52 21.82
C CYS A 327 6.33 8.46 20.79
N ILE A 328 5.53 7.40 20.78
CA ILE A 328 5.80 6.17 20.06
C ILE A 328 4.81 6.04 18.91
N ILE A 329 5.35 5.84 17.71
CA ILE A 329 4.59 5.63 16.47
C ILE A 329 5.09 4.37 15.76
N SER A 330 4.26 3.78 14.91
CA SER A 330 4.72 2.76 13.96
C SER A 330 5.72 3.35 12.98
N ASN A 331 6.69 2.54 12.55
CA ASN A 331 7.65 2.94 11.53
C ASN A 331 6.93 3.40 10.25
N SER A 332 7.33 4.55 9.72
CA SER A 332 6.66 5.23 8.63
C SER A 332 7.65 5.74 7.60
N THR A 333 7.24 5.76 6.34
CA THR A 333 7.97 6.41 5.23
C THR A 333 7.71 7.92 5.16
N GLU A 334 6.86 8.43 6.04
CA GLU A 334 6.53 9.85 6.13
C GLU A 334 7.57 10.59 6.97
N ASN A 335 8.07 11.72 6.44
CA ASN A 335 9.02 12.56 7.15
C ASN A 335 8.25 13.58 8.01
N TYR A 336 8.01 13.22 9.26
CA TYR A 336 7.33 14.11 10.21
C TYR A 336 8.28 15.17 10.77
N ALA A 337 7.82 16.42 10.81
CA ALA A 337 8.39 17.44 11.68
C ALA A 337 7.74 17.29 13.07
N ILE A 338 8.55 17.01 14.09
CA ILE A 338 8.10 16.87 15.47
C ILE A 338 8.39 18.16 16.25
N THR A 339 7.40 18.64 16.99
CA THR A 339 7.58 19.71 17.97
C THR A 339 7.05 19.26 19.33
N TRP A 340 7.67 19.80 20.39
CA TRP A 340 7.31 19.51 21.77
C TRP A 340 6.80 20.78 22.42
N ASN A 341 5.67 20.69 23.10
CA ASN A 341 5.11 21.75 23.91
C ASN A 341 4.99 21.25 25.36
N SER A 342 5.51 22.02 26.31
CA SER A 342 5.53 21.65 27.72
C SER A 342 5.25 22.86 28.60
N THR A 343 4.60 22.65 29.75
CA THR A 343 4.45 23.68 30.79
C THR A 343 5.73 23.94 31.59
N THR A 344 6.78 23.14 31.36
CA THR A 344 8.11 23.30 31.97
C THR A 344 9.23 23.22 30.92
N SER A 345 10.46 23.55 31.32
CA SER A 345 11.61 23.40 30.43
C SER A 345 11.82 21.94 30.05
N TYR A 346 12.14 21.71 28.78
CA TYR A 346 12.37 20.38 28.22
C TYR A 346 13.62 20.34 27.36
N LYS A 347 14.19 19.15 27.21
CA LYS A 347 15.30 18.84 26.31
C LYS A 347 14.92 17.66 25.43
N GLN A 348 15.07 17.81 24.12
CA GLN A 348 14.88 16.70 23.17
C GLN A 348 16.13 15.82 23.20
N GLU A 349 15.97 14.52 23.42
CA GLU A 349 17.09 13.58 23.62
C GLU A 349 17.43 12.78 22.35
N GLY A 350 16.49 12.62 21.43
CA GLY A 350 16.70 11.96 20.13
C GLY A 350 15.58 11.00 19.76
N THR A 351 15.88 10.12 18.80
CA THR A 351 14.94 9.14 18.26
C THR A 351 15.50 7.74 18.43
N LYS A 352 14.71 6.81 18.97
CA LYS A 352 15.08 5.39 19.08
C LYS A 352 14.18 4.55 18.17
N ILE A 353 14.78 3.63 17.43
CA ILE A 353 14.06 2.68 16.56
C ILE A 353 14.22 1.29 17.15
N GLN A 354 13.11 0.67 17.55
CA GLN A 354 13.06 -0.70 18.07
C GLN A 354 11.75 -1.37 17.63
N ASN A 355 11.80 -2.65 17.24
CA ASN A 355 10.62 -3.48 16.95
C ASN A 355 9.61 -2.84 15.98
N ASN A 356 10.08 -2.24 14.88
CA ASN A 356 9.25 -1.55 13.89
C ASN A 356 8.41 -0.38 14.44
N GLN A 357 8.85 0.19 15.56
CA GLN A 357 8.35 1.43 16.14
C GLN A 357 9.46 2.47 16.23
N ILE A 358 9.05 3.73 16.21
CA ILE A 358 9.92 4.89 16.39
C ILE A 358 9.47 5.59 17.66
N SER A 359 10.38 5.74 18.61
CA SER A 359 10.17 6.47 19.87
C SER A 359 10.90 7.79 19.82
N TYR A 360 10.16 8.89 19.96
CA TYR A 360 10.70 10.24 20.10
C TYR A 360 10.71 10.62 21.58
N GLU A 361 11.85 11.10 22.07
CA GLU A 361 12.05 11.31 23.51
C GLU A 361 12.33 12.79 23.84
N ALA A 362 11.64 13.27 24.87
CA ALA A 362 11.91 14.56 25.49
C ALA A 362 11.96 14.44 27.02
N THR A 363 12.98 15.01 27.64
CA THR A 363 13.13 15.08 29.09
C THR A 363 12.54 16.40 29.59
N ALA A 364 11.55 16.34 30.47
CA ALA A 364 11.00 17.52 31.15
C ALA A 364 11.62 17.67 32.56
N ASN A 365 11.95 18.91 32.93
CA ASN A 365 12.54 19.22 34.24
C ASN A 365 11.45 19.68 35.22
N ILE A 366 11.40 19.07 36.40
CA ILE A 366 10.44 19.39 37.44
C ILE A 366 11.17 20.06 38.59
N PHE A 367 10.91 21.35 38.76
CA PHE A 367 11.46 22.15 39.86
C PHE A 367 10.55 22.02 41.07
N CYS A 368 10.93 21.17 42.02
CA CYS A 368 10.11 20.83 43.18
C CYS A 368 9.72 22.06 44.04
N ASP A 369 10.54 23.11 44.00
CA ASP A 369 10.34 24.36 44.74
C ASP A 369 9.16 25.20 44.21
N LYS A 370 8.78 25.04 42.94
CA LYS A 370 7.73 25.84 42.28
C LYS A 370 6.31 25.28 42.48
N ARG A 371 6.15 24.23 43.30
CA ARG A 371 4.89 23.50 43.60
C ARG A 371 3.85 23.55 42.46
N SER A 372 4.02 22.66 41.49
CA SER A 372 2.98 22.37 40.49
C SER A 372 2.36 21.01 40.79
N GLU A 373 1.05 20.88 40.69
CA GLU A 373 0.37 19.59 40.90
C GLU A 373 0.62 18.63 39.74
N ASN A 374 0.79 19.18 38.54
CA ASN A 374 0.99 18.44 37.30
C ASN A 374 1.86 19.21 36.31
N ILE A 375 2.35 18.48 35.31
CA ILE A 375 2.89 19.05 34.08
C ILE A 375 2.16 18.45 32.88
N TYR A 376 2.03 19.26 31.83
CA TYR A 376 1.50 18.81 30.55
C TYR A 376 2.61 18.79 29.54
N VAL A 377 2.77 17.67 28.85
CA VAL A 377 3.72 17.53 27.75
C VAL A 377 2.97 17.03 26.53
N THR A 378 3.14 17.73 25.42
CA THR A 378 2.51 17.43 24.13
C THR A 378 3.60 17.21 23.09
N CYS A 379 3.51 16.10 22.37
CA CYS A 379 4.25 15.93 21.12
C CYS A 379 3.30 16.16 19.95
N GLU A 380 3.75 16.96 19.01
CA GLU A 380 3.01 17.33 17.81
C GLU A 380 3.77 16.86 16.58
N PHE A 381 3.12 16.03 15.77
CA PHE A 381 3.63 15.53 14.50
C PHE A 381 2.98 16.31 13.37
N LYS A 382 3.81 16.86 12.49
CA LYS A 382 3.38 17.57 11.29
C LYS A 382 3.90 16.84 10.06
N ASN A 383 3.00 16.40 9.18
CA ASN A 383 3.37 15.67 7.96
C ASN A 383 3.82 16.61 6.83
N SER A 384 4.23 16.04 5.69
CA SER A 384 4.72 16.82 4.53
C SER A 384 3.70 17.78 3.91
N LEU A 385 2.40 17.62 4.22
CA LEU A 385 1.32 18.52 3.78
C LEU A 385 0.77 19.38 4.93
N ASN A 386 1.56 19.55 5.98
CA ASN A 386 1.25 20.38 7.15
C ASN A 386 0.02 19.93 7.97
N GLN A 387 -0.44 18.69 7.81
CA GLN A 387 -1.47 18.14 8.70
C GLN A 387 -0.85 17.78 10.04
N ILE A 388 -1.57 18.10 11.11
CA ILE A 388 -1.09 17.99 12.48
C ILE A 388 -1.83 16.88 13.21
N GLN A 389 -1.08 16.06 13.93
CA GLN A 389 -1.59 15.11 14.91
C GLN A 389 -0.74 15.21 16.17
N ASN A 390 -1.39 15.34 17.31
CA ASN A 390 -0.70 15.47 18.59
C ASN A 390 -1.22 14.45 19.61
N ALA A 391 -0.42 14.27 20.65
CA ALA A 391 -0.80 13.55 21.86
C ALA A 391 -0.28 14.32 23.07
N THR A 392 -1.12 14.44 24.09
CA THR A 392 -0.81 15.15 25.33
C THR A 392 -0.89 14.19 26.50
N ILE A 393 0.10 14.24 27.37
CA ILE A 393 0.10 13.51 28.64
C ILE A 393 0.05 14.50 29.80
N ASN A 394 -0.76 14.16 30.81
CA ASN A 394 -0.78 14.81 32.10
C ASN A 394 0.06 13.98 33.07
N ILE A 395 1.12 14.57 33.65
CA ILE A 395 2.06 13.91 34.54
C ILE A 395 1.93 14.54 35.94
N PRO A 396 1.24 13.88 36.88
CA PRO A 396 1.14 14.32 38.26
C PRO A 396 2.48 14.21 39.00
N ILE A 397 2.72 15.11 39.94
CA ILE A 397 3.95 15.14 40.75
C ILE A 397 3.66 14.64 42.17
N ILE A 398 4.53 13.76 42.69
CA ILE A 398 4.43 13.21 44.04
C ILE A 398 5.22 14.09 45.02
N TYR A 399 4.56 14.54 46.10
CA TYR A 399 5.16 15.28 47.22
C TYR A 399 5.01 14.51 48.54
N ASP A 400 5.62 14.98 49.64
CA ASP A 400 5.74 14.24 50.92
C ASP A 400 4.42 13.69 51.48
N ASN A 401 3.30 14.38 51.26
CA ASN A 401 1.97 13.98 51.74
C ASN A 401 1.03 13.44 50.64
N SER A 402 1.53 13.20 49.43
CA SER A 402 0.68 12.69 48.34
C SER A 402 0.29 11.23 48.61
N PRO A 403 -1.00 10.88 48.56
CA PRO A 403 -1.45 9.48 48.66
C PRO A 403 -1.06 8.74 47.38
N VAL A 404 -0.35 7.62 47.52
CA VAL A 404 0.27 6.90 46.39
C VAL A 404 0.03 5.40 46.48
N CYS A 405 -0.08 4.75 45.33
CA CYS A 405 0.08 3.31 45.25
C CYS A 405 1.57 3.00 45.10
N LYS A 406 2.11 2.25 46.06
CA LYS A 406 3.53 1.82 46.05
C LYS A 406 3.83 0.93 44.84
N GLN A 407 5.10 0.84 44.49
CA GLN A 407 5.54 -0.04 43.41
C GLN A 407 5.04 -1.48 43.63
N ASP A 408 4.50 -2.07 42.56
CA ASP A 408 4.00 -3.45 42.54
C ASP A 408 4.46 -4.14 41.24
N GLY A 409 5.56 -4.89 41.32
CA GLY A 409 6.26 -5.44 40.16
C GLY A 409 6.80 -4.33 39.25
N ASP A 410 6.40 -4.37 37.97
CA ASP A 410 6.77 -3.37 36.96
C ASP A 410 5.95 -2.07 37.07
N TRP A 411 4.87 -2.05 37.85
CA TRP A 411 4.06 -0.85 38.07
C TRP A 411 4.77 0.08 39.04
N LYS A 412 5.39 1.15 38.51
CA LYS A 412 6.05 2.21 39.28
C LYS A 412 5.07 2.97 40.17
N GLU A 413 5.58 3.61 41.22
CA GLU A 413 4.77 4.42 42.15
C GLU A 413 3.97 5.51 41.41
N VAL A 414 2.68 5.66 41.74
CA VAL A 414 1.79 6.69 41.17
C VAL A 414 0.85 7.29 42.21
N ILE A 415 0.35 8.50 41.96
CA ILE A 415 -0.64 9.16 42.80
C ILE A 415 -2.03 8.51 42.69
N VAL A 416 -2.84 8.60 43.76
CA VAL A 416 -4.25 8.17 43.76
C VAL A 416 -5.03 8.84 42.62
N ASN A 417 -5.98 8.08 42.04
CA ASN A 417 -6.78 8.40 40.86
C ASN A 417 -6.03 8.47 39.53
N PHE A 418 -4.71 8.21 39.51
CA PHE A 418 -3.96 8.08 38.27
C PHE A 418 -4.12 6.68 37.65
N THR A 419 -4.15 6.63 36.32
CA THR A 419 -4.13 5.38 35.55
C THR A 419 -2.79 5.24 34.85
N ALA A 420 -1.93 4.37 35.37
CA ALA A 420 -0.66 4.03 34.75
C ALA A 420 -0.91 3.26 33.45
N THR A 421 -0.11 3.53 32.42
CA THR A 421 -0.15 2.87 31.12
C THR A 421 1.21 2.25 30.81
N MET A 422 1.20 1.02 30.30
CA MET A 422 2.38 0.27 29.91
C MET A 422 2.15 -0.40 28.55
N LEU A 423 3.19 -0.51 27.73
CA LEU A 423 3.10 -1.24 26.47
C LEU A 423 2.93 -2.74 26.71
N CYS A 424 2.25 -3.41 25.79
CA CYS A 424 2.22 -4.86 25.76
C CYS A 424 3.59 -5.45 25.38
N GLY A 425 3.84 -6.71 25.78
CA GLY A 425 5.09 -7.40 25.50
C GLY A 425 5.27 -7.76 24.01
N ILE A 426 6.45 -8.27 23.66
CA ILE A 426 6.93 -8.46 22.27
C ILE A 426 5.93 -9.21 21.36
N ASP A 427 5.25 -10.23 21.87
CA ASP A 427 4.34 -11.09 21.07
C ASP A 427 2.88 -10.59 21.04
N THR A 428 2.63 -9.40 21.59
CA THR A 428 1.28 -8.85 21.72
C THR A 428 1.25 -7.36 21.40
N VAL A 429 0.15 -6.92 20.80
CA VAL A 429 -0.07 -5.52 20.42
C VAL A 429 -1.09 -4.90 21.36
N GLY A 430 -0.83 -3.66 21.79
CA GLY A 430 -1.74 -2.88 22.62
C GLY A 430 -1.07 -2.28 23.83
N VAL A 431 -1.87 -1.96 24.85
CA VAL A 431 -1.40 -1.41 26.13
C VAL A 431 -2.09 -2.11 27.31
N GLN A 432 -1.41 -2.11 28.45
CA GLN A 432 -1.98 -2.47 29.75
C GLN A 432 -2.18 -1.19 30.56
N THR A 433 -3.27 -1.14 31.33
CA THR A 433 -3.55 0.00 32.19
C THR A 433 -3.91 -0.45 33.59
N ARG A 434 -3.50 0.30 34.61
CA ARG A 434 -3.81 -0.01 36.01
C ARG A 434 -4.08 1.27 36.78
N LYS A 435 -5.23 1.34 37.45
CA LYS A 435 -5.64 2.52 38.21
C LYS A 435 -5.17 2.38 39.67
N CYS A 436 -4.63 3.46 40.21
CA CYS A 436 -4.43 3.61 41.65
C CYS A 436 -5.67 4.23 42.27
N SER A 437 -6.25 3.57 43.28
CA SER A 437 -7.48 4.02 43.94
C SER A 437 -7.31 4.06 45.45
N GLN A 438 -8.17 4.83 46.10
CA GLN A 438 -8.22 4.94 47.55
C GLN A 438 -9.61 4.56 48.06
N SER A 439 -9.66 3.68 49.05
CA SER A 439 -10.89 3.27 49.71
C SER A 439 -10.64 3.18 51.21
N ASN A 440 -11.52 3.77 52.03
CA ASN A 440 -11.42 3.77 53.50
C ASN A 440 -10.07 4.27 54.05
N GLY A 441 -9.42 5.21 53.36
CA GLY A 441 -8.12 5.75 53.75
C GLY A 441 -6.92 4.95 53.26
N GLU A 442 -7.12 3.73 52.75
CA GLU A 442 -6.05 2.87 52.20
C GLU A 442 -5.92 3.02 50.68
N THR A 443 -4.68 3.10 50.20
CA THR A 443 -4.33 3.21 48.78
C THR A 443 -3.94 1.85 48.24
N ALA A 444 -4.59 1.40 47.17
CA ALA A 444 -4.30 0.12 46.54
C ALA A 444 -4.44 0.20 45.02
N TRP A 445 -3.62 -0.60 44.34
CA TRP A 445 -3.78 -0.82 42.92
C TRP A 445 -5.05 -1.61 42.63
N GLU A 446 -5.83 -1.15 41.66
CA GLU A 446 -6.91 -1.94 41.08
C GLU A 446 -6.38 -3.11 40.23
N THR A 447 -7.29 -3.96 39.78
CA THR A 447 -6.97 -5.02 38.81
C THR A 447 -6.52 -4.39 37.49
N ALA A 448 -5.39 -4.86 36.95
CA ALA A 448 -4.89 -4.39 35.66
C ALA A 448 -5.87 -4.75 34.53
N ILE A 449 -6.13 -3.78 33.66
CA ILE A 449 -6.88 -3.96 32.41
C ILE A 449 -5.86 -4.22 31.30
N VAL A 450 -5.78 -5.48 30.88
CA VAL A 450 -4.85 -5.94 29.85
C VAL A 450 -5.54 -5.92 28.48
N ARG A 451 -5.13 -4.99 27.60
CA ARG A 451 -5.62 -4.90 26.20
C ARG A 451 -4.58 -5.40 25.19
N CYS A 452 -3.86 -6.45 25.56
CA CYS A 452 -2.84 -7.08 24.73
C CYS A 452 -3.44 -8.17 23.85
N VAL A 453 -3.42 -7.95 22.55
CA VAL A 453 -3.90 -8.89 21.53
C VAL A 453 -2.71 -9.60 20.91
N ASN A 454 -2.79 -10.92 20.70
CA ASN A 454 -1.75 -11.67 20.00
C ASN A 454 -1.51 -11.08 18.60
N THR A 455 -0.24 -10.93 18.21
CA THR A 455 0.16 -10.36 16.91
C THR A 455 -0.55 -11.01 15.72
N ASP A 456 -0.65 -12.35 15.69
CA ASP A 456 -1.34 -13.08 14.62
C ASP A 456 -2.84 -12.75 14.54
N LEU A 457 -3.48 -12.58 15.70
CA LEU A 457 -4.91 -12.25 15.76
C LEU A 457 -5.16 -10.80 15.34
N GLN A 458 -4.23 -9.90 15.69
CA GLN A 458 -4.28 -8.52 15.25
C GLN A 458 -4.08 -8.40 13.73
N SER A 459 -3.15 -9.18 13.15
CA SER A 459 -2.98 -9.27 11.70
C SER A 459 -4.23 -9.81 11.02
N LEU A 460 -4.86 -10.85 11.59
CA LEU A 460 -6.10 -11.41 11.07
C LEU A 460 -7.27 -10.41 11.09
N LEU A 461 -7.37 -9.61 12.16
CA LEU A 461 -8.35 -8.53 12.24
C LEU A 461 -8.10 -7.47 11.16
N HIS A 462 -6.83 -7.13 10.89
CA HIS A 462 -6.48 -6.21 9.82
C HIS A 462 -6.88 -6.74 8.43
N ASP A 463 -6.67 -8.04 8.16
CA ASP A 463 -7.06 -8.67 6.90
C ASP A 463 -8.59 -8.64 6.71
N ALA A 464 -9.35 -8.96 7.77
CA ALA A 464 -10.81 -8.85 7.74
C ALA A 464 -11.27 -7.40 7.50
N GLN A 465 -10.63 -6.42 8.13
CA GLN A 465 -10.93 -5.01 7.93
C GLN A 465 -10.64 -4.57 6.50
N ASN A 466 -9.56 -5.06 5.89
CA ASN A 466 -9.23 -4.76 4.50
C ASN A 466 -10.30 -5.29 3.53
N LEU A 467 -10.84 -6.49 3.75
CA LEU A 467 -12.01 -6.97 3.00
C LEU A 467 -13.22 -6.04 3.17
N GLN A 468 -13.50 -5.59 4.39
CA GLN A 468 -14.61 -4.66 4.65
C GLN A 468 -14.40 -3.30 3.97
N ARG A 469 -13.15 -2.85 3.82
CA ARG A 469 -12.80 -1.61 3.11
C ARG A 469 -12.96 -1.72 1.60
N GLY A 470 -12.97 -2.93 1.06
CA GLY A 470 -13.03 -3.21 -0.38
C GLY A 470 -11.70 -3.68 -0.97
N GLN A 471 -10.73 -4.12 -0.15
CA GLN A 471 -9.50 -4.77 -0.59
C GLN A 471 -9.64 -6.28 -0.49
N GLY A 472 -9.91 -6.92 -1.62
CA GLY A 472 -10.11 -8.36 -1.78
C GLY A 472 -11.58 -8.75 -1.88
N ILE A 473 -11.79 -9.99 -2.34
CA ILE A 473 -13.11 -10.62 -2.45
C ILE A 473 -13.30 -11.55 -1.24
N VAL A 474 -14.38 -11.36 -0.48
CA VAL A 474 -14.64 -12.17 0.73
C VAL A 474 -14.68 -13.66 0.41
N GLU A 475 -15.34 -14.06 -0.68
CA GLU A 475 -15.49 -15.47 -1.08
C GLU A 475 -14.13 -16.17 -1.26
N MET A 476 -13.12 -15.45 -1.75
CA MET A 476 -11.79 -16.01 -1.99
C MET A 476 -10.91 -16.04 -0.73
N ASN A 477 -11.19 -15.18 0.25
CA ASN A 477 -10.33 -14.99 1.43
C ASN A 477 -10.91 -15.60 2.71
N ALA A 478 -12.20 -15.92 2.75
CA ALA A 478 -12.87 -16.33 3.98
C ALA A 478 -12.31 -17.63 4.58
N ASN A 479 -11.95 -18.62 3.76
CA ASN A 479 -11.42 -19.88 4.25
C ASN A 479 -10.07 -19.72 4.97
N ASP A 480 -9.17 -18.87 4.43
CA ASP A 480 -7.90 -18.53 5.09
C ASP A 480 -8.16 -17.85 6.45
N ILE A 481 -9.05 -16.87 6.46
CA ILE A 481 -9.41 -16.13 7.68
C ILE A 481 -9.94 -17.07 8.76
N PHE A 482 -10.90 -17.95 8.43
CA PHE A 482 -11.46 -18.87 9.42
C PHE A 482 -10.45 -19.92 9.89
N THR A 483 -9.56 -20.38 9.01
CA THR A 483 -8.49 -21.31 9.36
C THR A 483 -7.50 -20.67 10.34
N ARG A 484 -7.04 -19.45 10.06
CA ARG A 484 -6.14 -18.69 10.94
C ARG A 484 -6.80 -18.30 12.25
N LEU A 485 -8.10 -17.99 12.24
CA LEU A 485 -8.86 -17.70 13.46
C LEU A 485 -8.88 -18.92 14.38
N ARG A 486 -9.16 -20.10 13.84
CA ARG A 486 -9.14 -21.37 14.57
C ARG A 486 -7.75 -21.65 15.15
N GLN A 487 -6.69 -21.53 14.35
CA GLN A 487 -5.31 -21.70 14.84
C GLN A 487 -4.97 -20.74 15.98
N SER A 488 -5.44 -19.49 15.91
CA SER A 488 -5.26 -18.52 16.99
C SER A 488 -5.96 -18.95 18.29
N THR A 489 -7.13 -19.60 18.19
CA THR A 489 -7.91 -20.06 19.34
C THR A 489 -7.31 -21.30 20.04
N GLU A 490 -6.50 -22.09 19.33
CA GLU A 490 -5.80 -23.24 19.88
C GLU A 490 -4.60 -22.84 20.78
N LYS A 491 -4.14 -21.58 20.68
CA LYS A 491 -2.98 -21.09 21.44
C LYS A 491 -3.29 -20.93 22.94
N PRO A 492 -2.37 -21.28 23.85
CA PRO A 492 -2.55 -21.08 25.30
C PRO A 492 -2.84 -19.63 25.71
N THR A 493 -2.29 -18.67 24.96
CA THR A 493 -2.44 -17.23 25.23
C THR A 493 -3.80 -16.65 24.78
N PHE A 494 -4.66 -17.44 24.12
CA PHE A 494 -5.92 -16.95 23.55
C PHE A 494 -6.97 -16.53 24.58
N SER A 495 -6.99 -17.12 25.78
CA SER A 495 -8.08 -16.99 26.75
C SER A 495 -8.24 -15.61 27.41
N THR A 496 -7.44 -14.62 27.00
CA THR A 496 -7.55 -13.24 27.49
C THR A 496 -8.78 -12.53 26.92
N PHE A 497 -9.32 -11.58 27.68
CA PHE A 497 -10.44 -10.76 27.22
C PHE A 497 -10.14 -10.04 25.89
N ALA A 498 -8.93 -9.50 25.74
CA ALA A 498 -8.52 -8.77 24.55
C ALA A 498 -8.53 -9.67 23.29
N ASN A 499 -8.01 -10.89 23.40
CA ASN A 499 -8.00 -11.85 22.30
C ASN A 499 -9.42 -12.30 21.92
N ILE A 500 -10.28 -12.57 22.91
CA ILE A 500 -11.68 -12.94 22.62
C ILE A 500 -12.44 -11.76 22.00
N ASN A 501 -12.18 -10.53 22.45
CA ASN A 501 -12.82 -9.37 21.84
C ASN A 501 -12.35 -9.16 20.39
N ALA A 502 -11.06 -9.35 20.12
CA ALA A 502 -10.51 -9.27 18.77
C ALA A 502 -11.08 -10.37 17.84
N SER A 503 -11.26 -11.60 18.32
CA SER A 503 -11.88 -12.67 17.52
C SER A 503 -13.36 -12.37 17.20
N VAL A 504 -14.10 -11.80 18.15
CA VAL A 504 -15.48 -11.32 17.90
C VAL A 504 -15.48 -10.19 16.87
N ALA A 505 -14.52 -9.27 16.95
CA ALA A 505 -14.37 -8.21 15.97
C ALA A 505 -14.06 -8.75 14.56
N VAL A 506 -13.23 -9.78 14.42
CA VAL A 506 -12.99 -10.46 13.14
C VAL A 506 -14.31 -10.99 12.55
N MET A 507 -15.11 -11.71 13.34
CA MET A 507 -16.39 -12.26 12.88
C MET A 507 -17.39 -11.17 12.47
N GLY A 508 -17.53 -10.12 13.27
CA GLY A 508 -18.42 -8.99 12.95
C GLY A 508 -17.97 -8.26 11.68
N THR A 509 -16.67 -8.06 11.53
CA THR A 509 -16.05 -7.44 10.35
C THR A 509 -16.30 -8.27 9.09
N MET A 510 -16.10 -9.59 9.15
CA MET A 510 -16.39 -10.50 8.03
C MET A 510 -17.86 -10.47 7.64
N THR A 511 -18.76 -10.49 8.62
CA THR A 511 -20.21 -10.40 8.38
C THR A 511 -20.58 -9.12 7.64
N ASN A 512 -20.03 -7.99 8.08
CA ASN A 512 -20.24 -6.70 7.44
C ASN A 512 -19.65 -6.66 6.02
N ALA A 513 -18.43 -7.16 5.84
CA ALA A 513 -17.78 -7.24 4.53
C ALA A 513 -18.62 -8.07 3.54
N SER A 514 -19.12 -9.23 3.96
CA SER A 514 -19.99 -10.07 3.13
C SER A 514 -21.28 -9.37 2.74
N SER A 515 -21.89 -8.62 3.66
CA SER A 515 -23.11 -7.86 3.38
C SER A 515 -22.88 -6.77 2.34
N VAL A 516 -21.78 -6.02 2.46
CA VAL A 516 -21.43 -4.93 1.53
C VAL A 516 -21.09 -5.48 0.15
N GLN A 517 -20.31 -6.55 0.09
CA GLN A 517 -19.92 -7.20 -1.16
C GLN A 517 -21.01 -8.09 -1.78
N LYS A 518 -22.13 -8.31 -1.07
CA LYS A 518 -23.22 -9.23 -1.47
C LYS A 518 -22.71 -10.65 -1.79
N SER A 519 -21.79 -11.14 -0.96
CA SER A 519 -21.10 -12.41 -1.18
C SER A 519 -22.06 -13.62 -1.15
N LYS A 520 -21.85 -14.56 -2.06
CA LYS A 520 -22.49 -15.87 -2.10
C LYS A 520 -21.52 -16.91 -1.55
N TRP A 521 -21.93 -17.56 -0.46
CA TRP A 521 -21.14 -18.61 0.16
C TRP A 521 -21.40 -19.93 -0.54
N ASP A 522 -20.37 -20.53 -1.13
CA ASP A 522 -20.45 -21.86 -1.74
C ASP A 522 -19.94 -22.97 -0.79
N SER A 523 -20.04 -24.22 -1.23
CA SER A 523 -19.62 -25.39 -0.44
C SER A 523 -18.12 -25.43 -0.11
N SER A 524 -17.28 -24.64 -0.76
CA SER A 524 -15.83 -24.60 -0.49
C SER A 524 -15.48 -23.90 0.82
N ILE A 525 -16.40 -23.05 1.34
CA ILE A 525 -16.19 -22.28 2.57
C ILE A 525 -16.76 -22.99 3.80
N PHE A 526 -17.69 -23.93 3.59
CA PHE A 526 -18.30 -24.74 4.65
C PHE A 526 -17.30 -25.47 5.55
N PRO A 527 -16.21 -26.08 5.04
CA PRO A 527 -15.20 -26.71 5.88
C PRO A 527 -14.58 -25.72 6.86
N GLY A 528 -14.13 -24.55 6.40
CA GLY A 528 -13.52 -23.53 7.25
C GLY A 528 -14.48 -22.96 8.29
N PHE A 529 -15.73 -22.68 7.90
CA PHE A 529 -16.77 -22.20 8.81
C PHE A 529 -17.21 -23.26 9.83
N PHE A 530 -17.40 -24.52 9.40
CA PHE A 530 -17.75 -25.63 10.27
C PHE A 530 -16.63 -25.95 11.26
N ILE A 531 -15.38 -25.94 10.79
CA ILE A 531 -14.18 -26.06 11.62
C ILE A 531 -14.10 -24.92 12.64
N PHE A 532 -14.46 -23.70 12.24
CA PHE A 532 -14.55 -22.58 13.16
C PHE A 532 -15.64 -22.80 14.23
N LEU A 533 -16.85 -23.21 13.84
CA LEU A 533 -17.94 -23.46 14.79
C LEU A 533 -17.58 -24.58 15.80
N THR A 534 -17.02 -25.69 15.32
CA THR A 534 -16.67 -26.82 16.18
C THR A 534 -15.39 -26.59 16.97
N GLY A 535 -14.41 -25.93 16.38
CA GLY A 535 -13.08 -25.70 16.95
C GLY A 535 -12.91 -24.43 17.77
N CYS A 536 -13.71 -23.38 17.53
CA CYS A 536 -13.61 -22.12 18.29
C CYS A 536 -14.75 -21.97 19.31
N LEU A 537 -16.01 -22.22 18.92
CA LEU A 537 -17.15 -22.14 19.86
C LEU A 537 -17.33 -23.43 20.67
N GLY A 538 -16.86 -24.57 20.14
CA GLY A 538 -16.81 -25.84 20.87
C GLY A 538 -15.63 -25.93 21.85
N GLU A 539 -14.61 -25.08 21.70
CA GLU A 539 -13.40 -25.13 22.53
C GLU A 539 -13.68 -24.65 23.96
N LYS A 540 -13.16 -25.43 24.91
CA LYS A 540 -13.50 -25.30 26.33
C LYS A 540 -13.06 -23.94 26.88
N ARG A 541 -11.87 -23.44 26.53
CA ARG A 541 -11.37 -22.14 27.02
C ARG A 541 -12.19 -20.98 26.49
N VAL A 542 -12.63 -21.00 25.23
CA VAL A 542 -13.53 -19.98 24.65
C VAL A 542 -14.87 -20.01 25.36
N ARG A 543 -15.46 -21.20 25.56
CA ARG A 543 -16.71 -21.34 26.33
C ARG A 543 -16.57 -20.86 27.77
N ASP A 544 -15.52 -21.25 28.47
CA ASP A 544 -15.28 -20.89 29.86
C ASP A 544 -15.04 -19.37 29.99
N ALA A 545 -14.33 -18.76 29.04
CA ALA A 545 -14.09 -17.33 29.02
C ALA A 545 -15.34 -16.52 28.63
N LEU A 546 -16.17 -16.99 27.69
CA LEU A 546 -17.48 -16.39 27.38
C LEU A 546 -18.44 -16.50 28.57
N LEU A 547 -18.48 -17.65 29.25
CA LEU A 547 -19.27 -17.83 30.47
C LEU A 547 -18.81 -16.87 31.59
N ASN A 548 -17.50 -16.69 31.74
CA ASN A 548 -16.96 -15.70 32.68
C ASN A 548 -17.33 -14.27 32.30
N ARG A 549 -17.36 -13.92 30.99
CA ARG A 549 -17.84 -12.61 30.50
C ARG A 549 -19.31 -12.37 30.85
N PHE A 550 -20.18 -13.36 30.63
CA PHE A 550 -21.60 -13.23 30.98
C PHE A 550 -21.82 -13.12 32.49
N LYS A 551 -21.00 -13.79 33.30
CA LYS A 551 -21.01 -13.63 34.78
C LYS A 551 -20.52 -12.23 35.21
N GLN A 552 -19.47 -11.69 34.59
CA GLN A 552 -18.97 -10.35 34.90
C GLN A 552 -19.95 -9.24 34.48
N GLN A 553 -20.61 -9.35 33.33
CA GLN A 553 -21.68 -8.42 32.93
C GLN A 553 -22.86 -8.43 33.89
N LYS A 554 -23.30 -9.62 34.35
CA LYS A 554 -24.35 -9.72 35.38
C LYS A 554 -23.95 -9.03 36.68
N ASN A 555 -22.69 -9.14 37.11
CA ASN A 555 -22.21 -8.49 38.33
C ASN A 555 -22.07 -6.96 38.18
N ALA A 556 -21.74 -6.45 36.99
CA ALA A 556 -21.72 -5.01 36.71
C ALA A 556 -23.14 -4.42 36.68
N GLN A 557 -24.11 -5.17 36.13
CA GLN A 557 -25.52 -4.77 36.10
C GLN A 557 -26.17 -4.81 37.49
N TYR A 558 -25.81 -5.80 38.33
CA TYR A 558 -26.26 -5.88 39.73
C TYR A 558 -25.72 -4.74 40.62
N LYS A 559 -24.51 -4.24 40.35
CA LYS A 559 -23.97 -3.04 41.02
C LYS A 559 -24.63 -1.74 40.55
N SER A 560 -25.11 -1.67 39.31
CA SER A 560 -25.83 -0.52 38.76
C SER A 560 -27.25 -0.39 39.32
N GLU A 561 -27.98 -1.50 39.52
CA GLU A 561 -29.37 -1.47 40.01
C GLU A 561 -29.48 -1.28 41.54
N SER A 562 -28.42 -1.58 42.31
CA SER A 562 -28.41 -1.37 43.76
C SER A 562 -28.27 0.11 44.18
N SER A 563 -27.88 1.01 43.27
CA SER A 563 -27.75 2.46 43.54
C SER A 563 -28.98 3.31 43.20
N THR A 564 -30.09 2.73 42.74
CA THR A 564 -31.30 3.51 42.34
C THR A 564 -32.55 3.28 43.17
N ARG A 565 -32.47 2.63 44.34
CA ARG A 565 -33.59 2.53 45.29
C ARG A 565 -33.24 3.10 46.66
N ILE A 566 -33.18 4.43 46.78
CA ILE A 566 -33.61 5.13 47.99
C ILE A 566 -34.62 6.19 47.60
N THR A 567 -35.81 6.00 48.15
CA THR A 567 -37.13 6.53 47.84
C THR A 567 -37.35 8.01 48.18
N SER A 568 -38.09 8.64 47.28
CA SER A 568 -38.93 9.82 47.46
C SER A 568 -40.16 9.56 48.38
N ALA A 569 -40.70 10.66 48.94
CA ALA A 569 -41.90 10.84 49.76
C ALA A 569 -41.79 10.43 51.25
N THR A 570 -42.06 11.29 52.24
CA THR A 570 -43.36 11.94 52.46
C THR A 570 -43.23 13.13 53.44
N LYS A 571 -43.79 14.31 53.10
CA LYS A 571 -44.10 15.39 54.07
C LYS A 571 -45.63 15.51 54.17
N LYS A 572 -46.17 15.18 55.34
CA LYS A 572 -47.51 15.58 55.80
C LYS A 572 -47.53 15.65 57.33
N LYS A 573 -47.23 16.82 57.87
CA LYS A 573 -48.07 17.63 58.75
C LYS A 573 -47.38 18.95 59.00
#